data_AF-L7F7K9-F1
#
_entry.id   AF-L7F7K9-F1
#
_cell.length_a   1.000
_cell.length_b   1.000
_cell.length_c   1.000
_cell.angle_alpha   90.00
_cell.angle_beta   90.00
_cell.angle_gamma   90.00
#
_symmetry.space_group_name_H-M   'P 1'
#
loop_
_entity.id
_entity.type
_entity.pdbx_description
1 polymer ?
#
loop_
_entity_poly.entity_id
_entity_poly.type
_entity_poly.pdbx_seq_one_letter_code
_entity_poly.pdbx_strand_id
1 'polypeptide(L)'
;MTQAADYPFPPLPGAHCWGGCHHQEMADGKLPAGWTLEEIRKVSGDREARSLNTDRVVVGWPAQGEWLQPEIVLGFHGLCLVKAVNDDDWYMGSLNDDGSITCWSTYSDFYEALRGL
;
A
#
# COMPACT_ATOMS: atom_id res chain seq x y z
N MET A 1 -15.47 -53.28 8.75
CA MET A 1 -16.14 -52.02 9.13
C MET A 1 -15.69 -51.00 8.09
N THR A 2 -16.65 -50.50 7.33
CA THR A 2 -16.54 -49.89 6.00
C THR A 2 -16.09 -48.43 6.05
N GLN A 3 -15.19 -48.01 5.15
CA GLN A 3 -15.05 -46.61 4.69
C GLN A 3 -14.33 -46.66 3.32
N ALA A 4 -14.97 -46.58 2.16
CA ALA A 4 -15.83 -45.55 1.55
C ALA A 4 -15.05 -44.42 0.85
N ALA A 5 -15.13 -44.43 -0.49
CA ALA A 5 -14.87 -43.41 -1.52
C ALA A 5 -13.42 -42.91 -1.66
N ASP A 6 -12.65 -43.15 -2.73
CA ASP A 6 -12.94 -43.19 -4.18
C ASP A 6 -13.87 -42.06 -4.66
N TYR A 7 -13.31 -40.85 -4.72
CA TYR A 7 -13.81 -39.75 -5.55
C TYR A 7 -12.71 -39.34 -6.52
N PRO A 8 -12.84 -39.62 -7.82
CA PRO A 8 -12.01 -39.00 -8.85
C PRO A 8 -12.49 -37.57 -9.07
N PHE A 9 -11.72 -36.59 -8.62
CA PHE A 9 -11.95 -35.19 -8.99
C PHE A 9 -11.74 -35.01 -10.51
N PRO A 10 -12.68 -34.40 -11.25
CA PRO A 10 -12.48 -34.08 -12.65
C PRO A 10 -11.47 -32.91 -12.82
N PRO A 11 -10.65 -32.92 -13.88
CA PRO A 11 -9.75 -31.82 -14.19
C PRO A 11 -10.55 -30.58 -14.61
N LEU A 12 -10.25 -29.43 -13.98
CA LEU A 12 -10.84 -28.14 -14.34
C LEU A 12 -10.36 -27.73 -15.76
N PRO A 13 -11.26 -27.33 -16.67
CA PRO A 13 -10.90 -26.75 -17.95
C PRO A 13 -10.62 -25.26 -17.76
N GLY A 14 -9.35 -24.87 -17.82
CA GLY A 14 -8.98 -23.47 -17.63
C GLY A 14 -7.52 -23.16 -17.90
N ALA A 15 -6.86 -23.89 -18.80
CA ALA A 15 -5.56 -23.48 -19.33
C ALA A 15 -5.79 -22.37 -20.37
N HIS A 16 -6.08 -21.16 -19.91
CA HIS A 16 -5.82 -19.96 -20.70
C HIS A 16 -4.33 -19.66 -20.60
N CYS A 17 -3.58 -20.11 -21.61
CA CYS A 17 -2.28 -19.55 -21.92
C CYS A 17 -2.48 -18.08 -22.31
N TRP A 18 -2.17 -17.15 -21.43
CA TRP A 18 -2.03 -15.75 -21.82
C TRP A 18 -0.82 -15.13 -21.13
N GLY A 19 0.21 -14.87 -21.94
CA GLY A 19 1.28 -13.92 -21.67
C GLY A 19 2.21 -14.27 -20.50
N GLY A 20 3.52 -14.24 -20.76
CA GLY A 20 4.46 -13.91 -19.70
C GLY A 20 4.19 -12.48 -19.25
N CYS A 21 3.18 -12.28 -18.39
CA CYS A 21 3.20 -11.17 -17.48
C CYS A 21 4.30 -11.50 -16.49
N HIS A 22 5.30 -10.63 -16.41
CA HIS A 22 6.17 -10.59 -15.26
C HIS A 22 5.33 -10.87 -14.02
N HIS A 23 5.77 -11.82 -13.22
CA HIS A 23 5.37 -11.94 -11.83
C HIS A 23 5.86 -10.65 -11.15
N GLN A 24 5.14 -9.56 -11.36
CA GLN A 24 5.27 -8.36 -10.59
C GLN A 24 4.50 -8.70 -9.32
N GLU A 25 5.26 -9.14 -8.33
CA GLU A 25 4.81 -9.29 -6.96
C GLU A 25 3.90 -8.11 -6.64
N MET A 26 2.64 -8.43 -6.39
CA MET A 26 1.52 -7.53 -6.22
C MET A 26 1.74 -6.70 -4.96
N ALA A 27 2.60 -5.68 -5.04
CA ALA A 27 2.47 -4.49 -4.22
C ALA A 27 1.23 -3.75 -4.75
N ASP A 28 0.04 -4.27 -4.44
CA ASP A 28 -1.25 -3.61 -4.66
C ASP A 28 -1.38 -2.47 -3.64
N GLY A 29 -0.39 -1.58 -3.63
CA GLY A 29 -0.50 -0.28 -3.00
C GLY A 29 -1.02 0.64 -4.09
N LYS A 30 -2.26 1.11 -3.91
CA LYS A 30 -2.90 2.08 -4.78
C LYS A 30 -1.99 3.31 -4.93
N LEU A 31 -1.74 3.75 -6.16
CA LEU A 31 -0.98 4.98 -6.43
C LEU A 31 -1.95 6.16 -6.65
N PRO A 32 -1.53 7.40 -6.34
CA PRO A 32 -2.35 8.56 -6.64
C PRO A 32 -2.57 8.72 -8.13
N ALA A 33 -3.74 9.22 -8.52
CA ALA A 33 -4.11 9.39 -9.92
C ALA A 33 -3.13 10.32 -10.63
N GLY A 34 -2.58 9.86 -11.76
CA GLY A 34 -1.61 10.62 -12.55
C GLY A 34 -0.15 10.54 -12.05
N TRP A 35 0.13 9.71 -11.04
CA TRP A 35 1.49 9.52 -10.52
C TRP A 35 2.01 8.11 -10.78
N THR A 36 3.30 8.04 -11.10
CA THR A 36 4.03 6.78 -11.22
C THR A 36 5.01 6.62 -10.06
N LEU A 37 5.33 5.38 -9.70
CA LEU A 37 6.39 5.08 -8.71
C LEU A 37 7.72 5.73 -9.10
N GLU A 38 8.05 5.80 -10.38
CA GLU A 38 9.27 6.44 -10.87
C GLU A 38 9.30 7.95 -10.61
N GLU A 39 8.18 8.65 -10.85
CA GLU A 39 8.08 10.08 -10.55
C GLU A 39 8.12 10.34 -9.04
N ILE A 40 7.45 9.51 -8.25
CA ILE A 40 7.48 9.58 -6.79
C ILE A 40 8.92 9.45 -6.28
N ARG A 41 9.68 8.47 -6.77
CA ARG A 41 11.10 8.27 -6.43
C ARG A 41 11.97 9.46 -6.84
N LYS A 42 11.65 10.08 -7.98
CA LYS A 42 12.39 11.25 -8.47
C LYS A 42 12.14 12.49 -7.64
N VAL A 43 10.90 12.73 -7.21
CA VAL A 43 10.51 13.92 -6.43
C VAL A 43 10.90 13.77 -4.96
N SER A 44 10.67 12.61 -4.35
CA SER A 44 11.11 12.31 -2.98
C SER A 44 12.62 12.17 -2.86
N GLY A 45 13.34 11.92 -3.97
CA GLY A 45 14.76 11.57 -3.93
C GLY A 45 15.04 10.14 -3.46
N ASP A 46 14.01 9.40 -3.06
CA ASP A 46 14.12 8.07 -2.49
C ASP A 46 13.89 7.00 -3.55
N ARG A 47 14.98 6.34 -3.98
CA ARG A 47 14.92 5.32 -5.05
C ARG A 47 14.19 4.04 -4.61
N GLU A 48 14.03 3.84 -3.32
CA GLU A 48 13.39 2.68 -2.72
C GLU A 48 11.93 2.97 -2.32
N ALA A 49 11.37 4.10 -2.76
CA ALA A 49 9.95 4.36 -2.59
C ALA A 49 9.13 3.20 -3.15
N ARG A 50 8.21 2.69 -2.33
CA ARG A 50 7.33 1.56 -2.63
C ARG A 50 5.92 1.87 -2.20
N SER A 51 4.95 1.42 -2.97
CA SER A 51 3.57 1.44 -2.52
C SER A 51 3.35 0.30 -1.52
N LEU A 52 2.70 0.63 -0.41
CA LEU A 52 2.37 -0.31 0.66
C LEU A 52 0.87 -0.58 0.62
N ASN A 53 0.48 -1.77 1.08
CA ASN A 53 -0.91 -2.15 1.22
C ASN A 53 -1.62 -1.26 2.27
N THR A 54 -2.86 -0.91 1.98
CA THR A 54 -3.78 -0.11 2.80
C THR A 54 -4.41 -0.88 3.95
N ASP A 55 -4.24 -2.20 4.02
CA ASP A 55 -4.70 -3.04 5.14
C ASP A 55 -3.92 -2.79 6.46
N ARG A 56 -3.02 -1.79 6.49
CA ARG A 56 -2.16 -1.48 7.63
C ARG A 56 -2.84 -0.49 8.58
N VAL A 57 -2.59 -0.67 9.87
CA VAL A 57 -3.10 0.21 10.93
C VAL A 57 -2.35 1.55 10.87
N VAL A 58 -3.08 2.62 10.55
CA VAL A 58 -2.56 3.99 10.59
C VAL A 58 -3.15 4.71 11.79
N VAL A 59 -2.27 5.23 12.65
CA VAL A 59 -2.63 6.03 13.81
C VAL A 59 -2.36 7.50 13.46
N GLY A 60 -3.44 8.24 13.23
CA GLY A 60 -3.39 9.66 12.86
C GLY A 60 -3.27 10.61 14.07
N TRP A 61 -2.67 11.77 13.84
CA TRP A 61 -2.76 12.95 14.72
C TRP A 61 -3.96 13.82 14.28
N PRO A 62 -4.76 14.47 15.16
CA PRO A 62 -4.51 14.87 16.55
C PRO A 62 -5.02 13.92 17.64
N ALA A 63 -5.83 12.92 17.31
CA ALA A 63 -6.30 11.93 18.26
C ALA A 63 -5.47 10.65 18.10
N GLN A 64 -4.34 10.58 18.81
CA GLN A 64 -3.54 9.35 18.91
C GLN A 64 -4.46 8.19 19.33
N GLY A 65 -4.85 7.35 18.37
CA GLY A 65 -5.78 6.23 18.57
C GLY A 65 -7.01 6.22 17.66
N GLU A 66 -7.22 7.24 16.83
CA GLU A 66 -8.23 7.18 15.78
C GLU A 66 -7.68 6.39 14.58
N TRP A 67 -8.41 5.34 14.22
CA TRP A 67 -8.05 4.42 13.16
C TRP A 67 -8.36 5.09 11.83
N LEU A 68 -7.33 5.63 11.20
CA LEU A 68 -7.48 6.21 9.88
C LEU A 68 -7.46 5.07 8.87
N GLN A 69 -8.47 4.97 8.02
CA GLN A 69 -8.46 4.04 6.89
C GLN A 69 -7.64 4.66 5.76
N PRO A 70 -6.42 4.17 5.51
CA PRO A 70 -5.63 4.68 4.41
C PRO A 70 -6.23 4.21 3.09
N GLU A 71 -6.41 5.11 2.14
CA GLU A 71 -6.72 4.78 0.76
C GLU A 71 -5.45 4.48 -0.05
N ILE A 72 -4.36 5.17 0.31
CA ILE A 72 -3.07 5.07 -0.36
C ILE A 72 -2.00 5.12 0.70
N VAL A 73 -1.05 4.18 0.66
CA VAL A 73 0.14 4.20 1.52
C VAL A 73 1.38 4.09 0.66
N LEU A 74 2.31 5.01 0.85
CA LEU A 74 3.62 5.03 0.19
C LEU A 74 4.70 4.98 1.27
N GLY A 75 5.59 4.00 1.19
CA GLY A 75 6.72 3.86 2.09
C GLY A 75 8.02 4.32 1.44
N PHE A 76 8.83 5.07 2.19
CA PHE A 76 10.11 5.67 1.80
C PHE A 76 11.16 5.35 2.86
N HIS A 77 11.88 4.24 2.73
CA HIS A 77 13.05 3.84 3.55
C HIS A 77 12.97 3.99 5.11
N GLY A 78 11.79 4.24 5.68
CA GLY A 78 11.57 4.56 7.09
C GLY A 78 10.43 5.56 7.34
N LEU A 79 10.14 6.42 6.36
CA LEU A 79 9.01 7.33 6.33
C LEU A 79 7.83 6.70 5.56
N CYS A 80 6.63 7.17 5.86
CA CYS A 80 5.41 6.77 5.17
C CYS A 80 4.55 7.99 4.88
N LEU A 81 3.95 8.00 3.70
CA LEU A 81 2.93 8.94 3.30
C LEU A 81 1.61 8.21 3.11
N VAL A 82 0.56 8.73 3.73
CA VAL A 82 -0.76 8.10 3.78
C VAL A 82 -1.80 9.09 3.28
N LYS A 83 -2.64 8.70 2.32
CA LYS A 83 -3.88 9.41 2.00
C LYS A 83 -5.04 8.70 2.70
N ALA A 84 -5.89 9.43 3.42
CA ALA A 84 -7.10 8.84 4.00
C ALA A 84 -8.15 8.56 2.93
N VAL A 85 -9.09 7.63 3.18
CA VAL A 85 -10.28 7.48 2.32
C VAL A 85 -11.27 8.64 2.53
N ASN A 86 -11.32 9.17 3.76
CA ASN A 86 -12.30 10.17 4.17
C ASN A 86 -11.76 11.61 4.08
N ASP A 87 -10.54 11.78 3.57
CA ASP A 87 -9.87 13.07 3.46
C ASP A 87 -9.02 13.12 2.19
N ASP A 88 -8.85 14.31 1.60
CA ASP A 88 -7.96 14.49 0.45
C ASP A 88 -6.53 14.83 0.87
N ASP A 89 -6.33 15.18 2.15
CA ASP A 89 -5.05 15.48 2.74
C ASP A 89 -4.13 14.24 2.83
N TRP A 90 -2.83 14.52 2.83
CA TRP A 90 -1.73 13.58 2.91
C TRP A 90 -1.06 13.64 4.27
N TYR A 91 -1.12 12.55 4.99
CA TYR A 91 -0.50 12.39 6.28
C TYR A 91 0.90 11.82 6.12
N MET A 92 1.89 12.55 6.61
CA MET A 92 3.26 12.08 6.71
C MET A 92 3.51 11.53 8.11
N GLY A 93 4.16 10.38 8.14
CA GLY A 93 4.57 9.71 9.35
C GLY A 93 5.78 8.83 9.15
N SER A 94 6.03 8.00 10.14
CA SER A 94 7.00 6.91 10.05
C SER A 94 6.33 5.57 10.31
N LEU A 95 6.93 4.54 9.74
CA LEU A 95 6.55 3.16 10.02
C LEU A 95 7.26 2.70 11.29
N ASN A 96 6.49 2.28 12.28
CA ASN A 96 7.02 1.65 13.49
C ASN A 96 7.38 0.18 13.23
N ASP A 97 8.18 -0.39 14.12
CA ASP A 97 8.61 -1.80 14.05
C ASP A 97 7.43 -2.79 14.16
N ASP A 98 6.38 -2.39 14.88
CA ASP A 98 5.09 -3.09 15.00
C ASP A 98 4.29 -3.10 13.67
N GLY A 99 4.71 -2.31 12.67
CA GLY A 99 4.02 -2.16 11.39
C GLY A 99 2.89 -1.13 11.39
N SER A 100 2.67 -0.45 12.52
CA SER A 100 1.79 0.71 12.65
C SER A 100 2.46 1.98 12.12
N ILE A 101 1.68 2.88 11.53
CA ILE A 101 2.18 4.17 11.04
C ILE A 101 1.77 5.26 12.02
N THR A 102 2.73 6.06 12.50
CA THR A 102 2.46 7.23 13.34
C THR A 102 2.59 8.49 12.49
N CYS A 103 1.47 9.12 12.18
CA CYS A 103 1.43 10.37 11.42
C CYS A 103 1.68 11.57 12.34
N TRP A 104 2.61 12.45 11.97
CA TRP A 104 2.97 13.66 12.73
C TRP A 104 2.77 14.95 11.95
N SER A 105 2.51 14.88 10.65
CA SER A 105 2.23 16.04 9.81
C SER A 105 1.17 15.70 8.78
N THR A 106 0.44 16.72 8.36
CA THR A 106 -0.54 16.64 7.27
C THR A 106 -0.19 17.70 6.24
N TYR A 107 -0.43 17.36 4.98
CA TYR A 107 -0.15 18.17 3.80
C TYR A 107 -1.36 18.10 2.89
N SER A 108 -1.87 19.24 2.44
CA SER A 108 -2.99 19.23 1.48
C SER A 108 -2.57 18.82 0.07
N ASP A 109 -1.27 18.88 -0.23
CA ASP A 109 -0.71 18.55 -1.54
C ASP A 109 0.30 17.41 -1.47
N PHE A 110 0.09 16.40 -2.32
CA PHE A 110 1.00 15.26 -2.44
C PHE A 110 2.43 15.69 -2.80
N TYR A 111 2.56 16.70 -3.67
CA TYR A 111 3.86 17.19 -4.11
C TYR A 111 4.66 17.84 -2.96
N GLU A 112 3.99 18.65 -2.14
CA GLU A 112 4.60 19.26 -0.95
C GLU A 112 5.03 18.18 0.04
N ALA A 113 4.19 17.17 0.23
CA ALA A 113 4.48 16.04 1.09
C ALA A 113 5.71 15.24 0.59
N LEU A 114 5.82 14.98 -0.72
CA LEU A 114 6.99 14.29 -1.29
C LEU A 114 8.27 15.09 -1.12
N ARG A 115 8.21 16.41 -1.23
CA ARG A 115 9.37 17.30 -1.07
C ARG A 115 9.85 17.39 0.38
N GLY A 116 9.00 17.01 1.34
CA GLY A 116 9.31 17.01 2.76
C GLY A 116 10.01 15.74 3.27
N LEU A 117 10.17 14.73 2.41
CA LEU A 117 10.93 13.50 2.67
C LEU A 117 12.44 13.75 2.46
#